data_AF-A0A0K8TQ76-F1
#
_entry.id   AF-A0A0K8TQ76-F1
#
_cell.length_a   1.000
_cell.length_b   1.000
_cell.length_c   1.000
_cell.angle_alpha   90.00
_cell.angle_beta   90.00
_cell.angle_gamma   90.00
#
_symmetry.space_group_name_H-M   'P 1'
#
loop_
_entity.id
_entity.type
_entity.pdbx_description
1 polymer ?
#
loop_
_entity_poly.entity_id
_entity_poly.type
_entity_poly.pdbx_seq_one_letter_code
_entity_poly.pdbx_strand_id
1 'polypeptide(L)'
;RSEYEIQHFGFSVEQIKLEHHLMVKKVLEKLVMEFAESLIKKSNISTDTAQAIRSATKSVTSNIYSSCKDILNDFDALFERHFRIPDNVLLAEDTRHKHEITEDEQQLQKEARVLEKKFKENTLLLSTLGTEMEMHRKIRPLLNRENELANKIEDLLEAKIEATEFEELFNKVIKVETHN
;
A
#
# COMPACT_ATOMS: atom_id res chain seq x y z
N ARG A 1 6.21 -26.46 -6.38
CA ARG A 1 5.54 -26.70 -7.68
C ARG A 1 4.05 -26.37 -7.60
N SER A 2 3.30 -27.03 -6.71
CA SER A 2 1.91 -26.66 -6.40
C SER A 2 1.75 -25.19 -5.97
N GLU A 3 2.69 -24.64 -5.20
CA GLU A 3 2.66 -23.22 -4.79
C GLU A 3 2.74 -22.25 -5.97
N TYR A 4 3.47 -22.59 -7.03
CA TYR A 4 3.62 -21.74 -8.22
C TYR A 4 2.31 -21.67 -9.02
N GLU A 5 1.64 -22.82 -9.12
CA GLU A 5 0.33 -22.95 -9.74
C GLU A 5 -0.72 -22.21 -8.91
N ILE A 6 -0.68 -22.34 -7.58
CA ILE A 6 -1.57 -21.62 -6.66
C ILE A 6 -1.35 -20.12 -6.75
N GLN A 7 -0.10 -19.64 -6.83
CA GLN A 7 0.20 -18.22 -6.98
C GLN A 7 -0.38 -17.67 -8.28
N HIS A 8 -0.31 -18.43 -9.38
CA HIS A 8 -0.83 -17.98 -10.66
C HIS A 8 -2.35 -18.05 -10.79
N PHE A 9 -2.95 -19.17 -10.37
CA PHE A 9 -4.38 -19.45 -10.58
C PHE A 9 -5.26 -19.08 -9.38
N GLY A 10 -4.68 -18.94 -8.19
CA GLY A 10 -5.40 -18.66 -6.95
C GLY A 10 -6.10 -19.88 -6.32
N PHE A 11 -5.93 -21.06 -6.91
CA PHE A 11 -6.47 -22.33 -6.42
C PHE A 11 -5.53 -23.49 -6.76
N SER A 12 -5.67 -24.61 -6.05
CA SER A 12 -4.89 -25.81 -6.37
C SER A 12 -5.63 -26.71 -7.36
N VAL A 13 -4.87 -27.47 -8.16
CA VAL A 13 -5.44 -28.46 -9.08
C VAL A 13 -6.23 -29.54 -8.32
N GLU A 14 -5.82 -29.88 -7.09
CA GLU A 14 -6.60 -30.81 -6.26
C GLU A 14 -7.96 -30.24 -5.85
N GLN A 15 -8.04 -28.93 -5.56
CA GLN A 15 -9.31 -28.27 -5.25
C GLN A 15 -10.27 -28.33 -6.43
N ILE A 16 -9.80 -28.05 -7.66
CA ILE A 16 -10.70 -28.06 -8.83
C ILE A 16 -11.20 -29.47 -9.15
N LYS A 17 -10.35 -30.50 -9.01
CA LYS A 17 -10.77 -31.90 -9.14
C LYS A 17 -11.85 -32.26 -8.13
N LEU A 18 -11.62 -31.94 -6.85
CA LEU A 18 -12.57 -32.22 -5.78
C LEU A 18 -13.92 -31.55 -6.02
N GLU A 19 -13.91 -30.25 -6.36
CA GLU A 19 -15.13 -29.50 -6.67
C GLU A 19 -15.85 -30.06 -7.91
N HIS A 20 -15.10 -30.45 -8.94
CA HIS A 20 -15.66 -31.09 -10.13
C HIS A 20 -16.37 -32.41 -9.79
N HIS A 21 -15.73 -33.29 -9.01
CA HIS A 21 -16.34 -34.53 -8.53
C HIS A 21 -17.61 -34.29 -7.72
N LEU A 22 -17.59 -33.32 -6.81
CA LEU A 22 -18.76 -32.94 -6.01
C LEU A 22 -19.88 -32.37 -6.87
N MET A 23 -19.55 -31.55 -7.85
CA MET A 23 -20.51 -30.97 -8.79
C MET A 23 -21.22 -32.07 -9.60
N VAL A 24 -20.46 -32.99 -10.20
CA VAL A 24 -21.02 -34.10 -10.97
C VAL A 24 -21.94 -34.96 -10.10
N LYS A 25 -21.50 -35.29 -8.88
CA LYS A 25 -22.33 -36.05 -7.94
C LYS A 25 -23.65 -35.34 -7.60
N LYS A 26 -23.60 -34.04 -7.29
CA LYS A 26 -24.81 -33.23 -6.98
C LYS A 26 -25.77 -33.13 -8.17
N VAL A 27 -25.23 -32.92 -9.38
CA VAL A 27 -26.03 -32.88 -10.61
C VAL A 27 -26.73 -34.22 -10.83
N LEU A 28 -26.01 -35.32 -10.63
CA LEU A 28 -26.54 -36.66 -10.80
C LEU A 28 -27.63 -36.97 -9.77
N GLU A 29 -27.39 -36.67 -8.48
CA GLU A 29 -28.39 -36.81 -7.42
C GLU A 29 -29.67 -36.05 -7.75
N LYS A 30 -29.53 -34.81 -8.22
CA LYS A 30 -30.67 -33.98 -8.62
C LYS A 30 -31.44 -34.60 -9.80
N LEU A 31 -30.75 -35.01 -10.86
CA LEU A 31 -31.38 -35.58 -12.06
C LEU A 31 -32.14 -36.88 -11.77
N VAL A 32 -31.51 -37.82 -11.03
CA VAL A 32 -32.16 -39.10 -10.70
C VAL A 32 -33.34 -38.87 -9.76
N MET A 33 -33.27 -37.90 -8.84
CA MET A 33 -34.39 -37.52 -7.98
C MET A 33 -35.54 -36.88 -8.76
N GLU A 34 -35.26 -35.94 -9.68
CA GLU A 34 -36.28 -35.32 -10.54
C GLU A 34 -36.96 -36.35 -11.45
N PHE A 35 -36.19 -37.32 -11.95
CA PHE A 35 -36.72 -38.45 -12.72
C PHE A 35 -37.64 -39.33 -11.87
N ALA A 36 -37.21 -39.68 -10.64
CA ALA A 36 -38.01 -40.47 -9.71
C ALA A 36 -39.34 -39.77 -9.37
N GLU A 37 -39.31 -38.47 -9.05
CA GLU A 37 -40.53 -37.69 -8.78
C GLU A 37 -41.45 -37.60 -10.00
N SER A 38 -40.89 -37.40 -11.18
CA SER A 38 -41.66 -37.36 -12.43
C SER A 38 -42.31 -38.70 -12.73
N LEU A 39 -41.63 -39.80 -12.45
CA LEU A 39 -42.14 -41.15 -12.61
C LEU A 39 -43.29 -41.40 -11.63
N ILE A 40 -43.09 -41.13 -10.33
CA ILE A 40 -44.13 -41.29 -9.29
C ILE A 40 -45.41 -40.52 -9.66
N LYS A 41 -45.27 -39.26 -10.10
CA LYS A 41 -46.40 -38.42 -10.50
C LYS A 41 -47.15 -38.95 -11.73
N LYS A 42 -46.44 -39.47 -12.73
CA LYS A 42 -47.04 -39.95 -13.98
C LYS A 42 -47.73 -41.31 -13.85
N SER A 43 -47.20 -42.21 -13.03
CA SER A 43 -47.73 -43.58 -12.90
C SER A 43 -48.64 -43.81 -11.71
N ASN A 44 -49.03 -42.74 -10.98
CA ASN A 44 -49.98 -42.78 -9.86
C ASN A 44 -49.66 -43.88 -8.83
N ILE A 45 -48.38 -43.97 -8.47
CA ILE A 45 -47.79 -45.02 -7.64
C ILE A 45 -48.27 -44.89 -6.18
N SER A 46 -48.49 -46.02 -5.48
CA SER A 46 -48.87 -46.00 -4.06
C SER A 46 -47.78 -45.36 -3.19
N THR A 47 -48.17 -44.78 -2.06
CA THR A 47 -47.26 -44.03 -1.17
C THR A 47 -46.06 -44.87 -0.71
N ASP A 48 -46.29 -46.15 -0.41
CA ASP A 48 -45.25 -47.08 0.04
C ASP A 48 -44.22 -47.39 -1.05
N THR A 49 -44.69 -47.59 -2.29
CA THR A 49 -43.81 -47.85 -3.44
C THR A 49 -43.08 -46.60 -3.89
N ALA A 50 -43.70 -45.42 -3.79
CA ALA A 50 -43.04 -44.15 -4.02
C ALA A 50 -41.87 -43.90 -3.03
N GLN A 51 -42.04 -44.28 -1.77
CA GLN A 51 -40.98 -44.14 -0.77
C GLN A 51 -39.82 -45.13 -1.00
N ALA A 52 -40.13 -46.35 -1.46
CA ALA A 52 -39.11 -47.31 -1.89
C ALA A 52 -38.31 -46.82 -3.11
N ILE A 53 -38.96 -46.17 -4.08
CA ILE A 53 -38.27 -45.57 -5.24
C ILE A 53 -37.32 -44.46 -4.77
N ARG A 54 -37.76 -43.58 -3.87
CA ARG A 54 -36.94 -42.49 -3.30
C ARG A 54 -35.72 -42.98 -2.51
N SER A 55 -35.83 -44.12 -1.82
CA SER A 55 -34.69 -44.71 -1.11
C SER A 55 -33.72 -45.40 -2.08
N ALA A 56 -34.24 -46.02 -3.14
CA ALA A 56 -33.44 -46.64 -4.19
C ALA A 56 -32.63 -45.62 -5.02
N THR A 57 -33.10 -44.37 -5.14
CA THR A 57 -32.43 -43.30 -5.89
C THR A 57 -30.97 -43.12 -5.48
N LYS A 58 -30.66 -43.21 -4.18
CA LYS A 58 -29.28 -43.06 -3.67
C LYS A 58 -28.36 -44.18 -4.17
N SER A 59 -28.86 -45.40 -4.21
CA SER A 59 -28.11 -46.56 -4.72
C SER A 59 -27.89 -46.43 -6.23
N VAL A 60 -28.92 -46.05 -6.97
CA VAL A 60 -28.85 -45.81 -8.43
C VAL A 60 -27.83 -44.72 -8.73
N THR A 61 -27.89 -43.58 -8.05
CA THR A 61 -26.91 -42.48 -8.19
C THR A 61 -25.49 -42.97 -7.93
N SER A 62 -25.27 -43.75 -6.85
CA SER A 62 -23.94 -44.28 -6.55
C SER A 62 -23.41 -45.21 -7.64
N ASN A 63 -24.28 -46.04 -8.23
CA ASN A 63 -23.90 -46.97 -9.30
C ASN A 63 -23.60 -46.25 -10.62
N ILE A 64 -24.36 -45.21 -10.96
CA ILE A 64 -24.08 -44.41 -12.15
C ILE A 64 -22.78 -43.62 -11.94
N TYR A 65 -22.60 -43.02 -10.76
CA TYR A 65 -21.39 -42.28 -10.44
C TYR A 65 -20.14 -43.18 -10.48
N SER A 66 -20.21 -44.41 -9.95
CA SER A 66 -19.09 -45.37 -10.04
C SER A 66 -18.80 -45.79 -11.48
N SER A 67 -19.83 -45.90 -12.33
CA SER A 67 -19.66 -46.20 -13.76
C SER A 67 -18.99 -45.05 -14.52
N CYS A 68 -19.18 -43.80 -14.08
CA CYS A 68 -18.54 -42.63 -14.66
C CYS A 68 -17.12 -42.36 -14.11
N LYS A 69 -16.64 -43.16 -13.15
CA LYS A 69 -15.37 -42.89 -12.45
C LYS A 69 -14.17 -42.83 -13.40
N ASP A 70 -14.11 -43.71 -14.38
CA ASP A 70 -12.99 -43.73 -15.34
C ASP A 70 -12.96 -42.46 -16.18
N ILE A 71 -14.12 -41.99 -16.65
CA ILE A 71 -14.26 -40.74 -17.38
C ILE A 71 -13.87 -39.53 -16.50
N LEU A 72 -14.24 -39.56 -15.22
CA LEU A 72 -13.84 -38.50 -14.29
C LEU A 72 -12.33 -38.48 -14.06
N ASN A 73 -11.67 -39.64 -14.01
CA ASN A 73 -10.22 -39.72 -13.90
C ASN A 73 -9.53 -39.18 -15.16
N ASP A 74 -10.10 -39.38 -16.35
CA ASP A 74 -9.59 -38.78 -17.59
C ASP A 74 -9.69 -37.24 -17.55
N PHE A 75 -10.79 -36.70 -17.00
CA PHE A 75 -10.93 -35.26 -16.73
C PHE A 75 -9.88 -34.75 -15.73
N ASP A 76 -9.62 -35.51 -14.66
CA ASP A 76 -8.60 -35.16 -13.68
C ASP A 76 -7.21 -35.09 -14.32
N ALA A 77 -6.90 -36.01 -15.25
CA ALA A 77 -5.66 -35.98 -16.01
C ALA A 77 -5.57 -34.76 -16.94
N LEU A 78 -6.69 -34.31 -17.51
CA LEU A 78 -6.74 -33.07 -18.29
C LEU A 78 -6.52 -31.84 -17.41
N PHE A 79 -7.10 -31.80 -16.21
CA PHE A 79 -6.85 -30.70 -15.27
C PHE A 79 -5.38 -30.60 -14.88
N GLU A 80 -4.73 -31.73 -14.60
CA GLU A 80 -3.28 -31.79 -14.36
C GLU A 80 -2.45 -31.30 -15.54
N ARG A 81 -2.91 -31.52 -16.78
CA ARG A 81 -2.19 -31.09 -17.96
C ARG A 81 -2.36 -29.60 -18.24
N HIS A 82 -3.56 -29.06 -18.00
CA HIS A 82 -3.91 -27.69 -18.36
C HIS A 82 -3.56 -26.66 -17.28
N PHE A 83 -3.69 -27.03 -16.00
CA PHE A 83 -3.40 -26.13 -14.88
C PHE A 83 -1.97 -26.28 -14.35
N ARG A 84 -1.12 -26.99 -15.08
CA ARG A 84 0.30 -27.13 -14.74
C ARG A 84 1.12 -26.09 -15.47
N ILE A 85 1.91 -25.36 -14.70
CA ILE A 85 2.89 -24.41 -15.23
C ILE A 85 4.16 -25.20 -15.58
N PRO A 86 4.64 -25.13 -16.83
CA PRO A 86 5.90 -25.78 -17.21
C PRO A 86 7.08 -25.22 -16.41
N ASP A 87 8.05 -26.07 -16.05
CA ASP A 87 9.20 -25.67 -15.21
C ASP A 87 10.09 -24.62 -15.88
N ASN A 88 10.00 -24.49 -17.21
CA ASN A 88 10.72 -23.51 -18.00
C ASN A 88 10.02 -22.15 -18.10
N VAL A 89 8.84 -21.99 -17.50
CA VAL A 89 8.06 -20.75 -17.53
C VAL A 89 8.14 -20.05 -16.18
N LEU A 90 8.69 -18.85 -16.18
CA LEU A 90 8.63 -17.91 -15.05
C LEU A 90 7.36 -17.08 -15.14
N LEU A 91 6.68 -16.92 -14.02
CA LEU A 91 5.57 -16.00 -13.84
C LEU A 91 6.05 -14.56 -14.00
N ALA A 92 5.15 -13.71 -14.50
CA ALA A 92 5.42 -12.29 -14.71
C ALA A 92 5.90 -11.60 -13.42
N GLU A 93 5.38 -12.02 -12.26
CA GLU A 93 5.75 -11.49 -10.95
C GLU A 93 7.23 -11.74 -10.62
N ASP A 94 7.77 -12.88 -11.06
CA ASP A 94 9.16 -13.27 -10.80
C ASP A 94 10.13 -12.80 -11.88
N THR A 95 9.64 -12.16 -12.95
CA THR A 95 10.54 -11.58 -13.96
C THR A 95 11.44 -10.49 -13.35
N ARG A 96 11.00 -9.85 -12.26
CA ARG A 96 11.81 -8.90 -11.48
C ARG A 96 12.93 -9.58 -10.70
N HIS A 97 12.68 -10.78 -10.17
CA HIS A 97 13.69 -11.60 -9.49
C HIS A 97 14.75 -12.19 -10.45
N LYS A 98 14.48 -12.18 -11.77
CA LYS A 98 15.41 -12.66 -12.79
C LYS A 98 16.63 -11.76 -12.96
N HIS A 99 16.49 -10.48 -12.62
CA HIS A 99 17.66 -9.64 -12.32
C HIS A 99 17.97 -9.94 -10.87
N GLU A 100 18.92 -10.86 -10.64
CA GLU A 100 19.53 -11.01 -9.33
C GLU A 100 19.83 -9.61 -8.79
N ILE A 101 19.39 -9.34 -7.57
CA ILE A 101 19.68 -8.09 -6.88
C ILE A 101 21.21 -8.00 -6.79
N THR A 102 21.82 -7.34 -7.76
CA THR A 102 23.27 -7.17 -7.84
C THR A 102 23.70 -6.17 -6.77
N GLU A 103 24.99 -6.18 -6.43
CA GLU A 103 25.64 -5.27 -5.48
C GLU A 103 25.25 -3.78 -5.68
N ASP A 104 24.85 -3.41 -6.90
CA ASP A 104 24.29 -2.11 -7.27
C ASP A 104 23.08 -1.67 -6.42
N GLU A 105 22.17 -2.56 -6.01
CA GLU A 105 21.02 -2.15 -5.20
C GLU A 105 21.43 -1.81 -3.76
N GLN A 106 22.44 -2.51 -3.22
CA GLN A 106 23.02 -2.17 -1.92
C GLN A 106 23.79 -0.85 -1.98
N GLN A 107 24.46 -0.58 -3.10
CA GLN A 107 25.14 0.69 -3.34
C GLN A 107 24.14 1.84 -3.47
N LEU A 108 23.05 1.66 -4.23
CA LEU A 108 21.94 2.61 -4.34
C LEU A 108 21.29 2.88 -2.96
N GLN A 109 21.12 1.87 -2.12
CA GLN A 109 20.61 2.07 -0.76
C GLN A 109 21.58 2.87 0.11
N LYS A 110 22.89 2.64 0.00
CA LYS A 110 23.90 3.45 0.71
C LYS A 110 23.87 4.89 0.23
N GLU A 111 23.83 5.11 -1.08
CA GLU A 111 23.73 6.45 -1.66
C GLU A 111 22.46 7.18 -1.22
N ALA A 112 21.30 6.50 -1.24
CA ALA A 112 20.05 7.05 -0.75
C ALA A 112 20.15 7.51 0.72
N ARG A 113 20.77 6.70 1.60
CA ARG A 113 20.99 7.08 3.00
C ARG A 113 21.94 8.26 3.15
N VAL A 114 22.99 8.34 2.33
CA VAL A 114 23.90 9.49 2.33
C VAL A 114 23.17 10.76 1.88
N LEU A 115 22.36 10.68 0.83
CA LEU A 115 21.56 11.81 0.35
C LEU A 115 20.53 12.25 1.40
N GLU A 116 19.86 11.32 2.07
CA GLU A 116 18.90 11.63 3.13
C GLU A 116 19.56 12.36 4.29
N LYS A 117 20.75 11.91 4.70
CA LYS A 117 21.53 12.59 5.75
C LYS A 117 21.92 14.00 5.33
N LYS A 118 22.46 14.18 4.12
CA LYS A 118 22.79 15.50 3.58
C LYS A 118 21.58 16.42 3.49
N PHE A 119 20.43 15.88 3.08
CA PHE A 119 19.20 16.64 3.00
C PHE A 119 18.79 17.17 4.39
N LYS A 120 18.81 16.32 5.42
CA LYS A 120 18.51 16.72 6.80
C LYS A 120 19.47 17.80 7.32
N GLU A 121 20.77 17.64 7.08
CA GLU A 121 21.79 18.62 7.44
C GLU A 121 21.56 19.97 6.73
N ASN A 122 21.26 19.94 5.44
CA ASN A 122 20.96 21.14 4.66
C ASN A 122 19.67 21.83 5.13
N THR A 123 18.63 21.06 5.45
CA THR A 123 17.37 21.62 5.98
C THR A 123 17.61 22.30 7.32
N LEU A 124 18.39 21.69 8.22
CA LEU A 124 18.76 22.30 9.49
C LEU A 124 19.52 23.60 9.27
N LEU A 125 20.53 23.59 8.39
CA LEU A 125 21.33 24.77 8.07
C LEU A 125 20.46 25.91 7.50
N LEU A 126 19.55 25.60 6.58
CA LEU A 126 18.61 26.59 6.02
C LEU A 126 17.72 27.20 7.09
N SER A 127 17.27 26.41 8.06
CA SER A 127 16.50 26.91 9.20
C SER A 127 17.34 27.85 10.06
N THR A 128 18.58 27.48 10.39
CA THR A 128 19.51 28.33 11.16
C THR A 128 19.80 29.65 10.44
N LEU A 129 20.12 29.60 9.14
CA LEU A 129 20.34 30.80 8.33
C LEU A 129 19.10 31.70 8.29
N GLY A 130 17.90 31.12 8.21
CA GLY A 130 16.65 31.87 8.32
C GLY A 130 16.55 32.65 9.64
N THR A 131 16.85 31.99 10.76
CA THR A 131 16.84 32.65 12.08
C THR A 131 17.91 33.74 12.21
N GLU A 132 19.11 33.51 11.67
CA GLU A 132 20.20 34.48 11.67
C GLU A 132 19.85 35.72 10.83
N MET A 133 19.26 35.51 9.65
CA MET A 133 18.75 36.60 8.81
C MET A 133 17.68 37.44 9.51
N GLU A 134 16.77 36.80 10.26
CA GLU A 134 15.78 37.52 11.07
C GLU A 134 16.42 38.34 12.19
N MET A 135 17.43 37.80 12.87
CA MET A 135 18.18 38.54 13.89
C MET A 135 18.91 39.73 13.27
N HIS A 136 19.57 39.56 12.12
CA HIS A 136 20.20 40.67 11.40
C HIS A 136 19.18 41.73 10.96
N ARG A 137 17.98 41.33 10.53
CA ARG A 137 16.90 42.27 10.20
C ARG A 137 16.45 43.09 11.41
N LYS A 138 16.45 42.50 12.62
CA LYS A 138 16.10 43.20 13.86
C LYS A 138 17.22 44.12 14.36
N ILE A 139 18.49 43.73 14.21
CA ILE A 139 19.65 44.50 14.70
C ILE A 139 19.97 45.67 13.76
N ARG A 140 19.85 45.49 12.44
CA ARG A 140 20.16 46.52 11.44
C ARG A 140 19.51 47.89 11.69
N PRO A 141 18.21 48.02 12.00
CA PRO A 141 17.61 49.31 12.29
C PRO A 141 18.13 49.94 13.59
N LEU A 142 18.49 49.13 14.60
CA LEU A 142 19.08 49.63 15.84
C LEU A 142 20.47 50.22 15.60
N LEU A 143 21.29 49.52 14.82
CA LEU A 143 22.62 50.01 14.43
C LEU A 143 22.53 51.28 13.58
N ASN A 144 21.56 51.34 12.65
CA ASN A 144 21.32 52.55 11.87
C ASN A 144 20.91 53.73 12.78
N ARG A 145 20.04 53.49 13.77
CA ARG A 145 19.63 54.51 14.73
C ARG A 145 20.79 54.97 15.62
N GLU A 146 21.65 54.06 16.06
CA GLU A 146 22.88 54.38 16.80
C GLU A 146 23.81 55.25 15.97
N ASN A 147 24.04 54.90 14.70
CA ASN A 147 24.86 55.71 13.79
C ASN A 147 24.23 57.09 13.53
N GLU A 148 22.90 57.18 13.36
CA GLU A 148 22.20 58.46 13.23
C GLU A 148 22.33 59.32 14.50
N LEU A 149 22.28 58.73 15.68
CA LEU A 149 22.49 59.43 16.94
C LEU A 149 23.95 59.89 17.09
N ALA A 150 24.91 59.04 16.76
CA ALA A 150 26.33 59.37 16.78
C ALA A 150 26.64 60.54 15.86
N ASN A 151 26.15 60.51 14.61
CA ASN A 151 26.31 61.62 13.66
C ASN A 151 25.68 62.92 14.18
N LYS A 152 24.48 62.86 14.79
CA LYS A 152 23.86 64.05 15.40
C LYS A 152 24.66 64.60 16.57
N ILE A 153 25.28 63.75 17.38
CA ILE A 153 26.15 64.18 18.48
C ILE A 153 27.42 64.84 17.93
N GLU A 154 28.01 64.27 16.88
CA GLU A 154 29.16 64.84 16.19
C GLU A 154 28.83 66.23 15.59
N ASP A 155 27.70 66.37 14.89
CA ASP A 155 27.20 67.64 14.37
C ASP A 155 27.01 68.71 15.46
N LEU A 156 26.48 68.32 16.64
CA LEU A 156 26.27 69.22 17.78
C LEU A 156 27.60 69.64 18.45
N LEU A 157 28.58 68.75 18.49
CA LEU A 157 29.92 69.04 19.02
C LEU A 157 30.70 69.97 18.08
N GLU A 158 30.58 69.79 16.76
CA GLU A 158 31.17 70.69 15.76
C GLU A 158 30.52 72.08 15.78
N ALA A 159 29.23 72.17 16.08
CA ALA A 159 28.48 73.43 16.18
C ALA A 159 28.83 74.32 17.40
N LYS A 160 29.72 73.89 18.30
CA LYS A 160 30.15 74.63 19.52
C LYS A 160 29.00 75.21 20.36
N ILE A 161 28.03 74.36 20.68
CA ILE A 161 26.91 74.73 21.56
C ILE A 161 27.40 74.78 23.02
N GLU A 162 27.01 75.81 23.77
CA GLU A 162 27.35 75.93 25.19
C GLU A 162 26.70 74.81 26.02
N ALA A 163 27.43 74.28 27.01
CA ALA A 163 27.09 73.05 27.73
C ALA A 163 25.68 72.99 28.33
N THR A 164 25.08 74.15 28.62
CA THR A 164 23.72 74.29 29.16
C THR A 164 22.61 73.99 28.14
N GLU A 165 22.80 74.26 26.85
CA GLU A 165 21.82 73.93 25.81
C GLU A 165 21.90 72.46 25.38
N PHE A 166 23.08 71.84 25.51
CA PHE A 166 23.28 70.42 25.28
C PHE A 166 22.51 69.55 26.28
N GLU A 167 22.53 69.89 27.57
CA GLU A 167 21.78 69.16 28.61
C GLU A 167 20.26 69.22 28.43
N GLU A 168 19.70 70.34 27.97
CA GLU A 168 18.26 70.45 27.69
C GLU A 168 17.85 69.63 26.47
N LEU A 169 18.65 69.63 25.41
CA LEU A 169 18.39 68.83 24.20
C LEU A 169 18.56 67.33 24.46
N PHE A 170 19.59 66.93 25.21
CA PHE A 170 19.83 65.53 25.58
C PHE A 170 18.67 64.96 26.41
N ASN A 171 18.18 65.72 27.40
CA ASN A 171 17.00 65.33 28.19
C ASN A 171 15.71 65.26 27.35
N LYS A 172 15.60 66.06 26.30
CA LYS A 172 14.45 66.06 25.39
C LYS A 172 14.48 64.86 24.44
N VAL A 173 15.65 64.46 23.95
CA VAL A 173 15.83 63.26 23.12
C VAL A 173 15.54 61.99 23.93
N ILE A 174 16.03 61.89 25.17
CA ILE A 174 15.77 60.73 26.05
C ILE A 174 14.28 60.62 26.42
N LYS A 175 13.58 61.74 26.70
CA LYS A 175 12.15 61.72 27.04
C LYS A 175 11.27 61.22 25.89
N VAL A 176 11.61 61.52 24.64
CA VAL A 176 10.85 61.04 23.46
C VAL A 176 10.97 59.52 23.29
N GLU A 177 12.05 58.89 23.78
CA GLU A 177 12.21 57.43 23.74
C GLU A 177 11.49 56.69 24.88
N THR A 178 11.05 57.36 25.94
CA THR A 178 10.33 56.70 27.07
C THR A 178 8.81 56.59 26.89
N HIS A 179 8.24 57.05 25.77
CA HIS A 179 6.79 57.06 25.52
C HIS A 179 6.38 56.37 24.19
N ASN A 180 7.23 55.50 23.65
CA ASN A 180 6.88 54.57 22.57
C ASN A 180 7.28 53.13 22.91
#